data_AF-A0A8B3S2V9-F1
#
_entry.id   AF-A0A8B3S2V9-F1
#
_cell.length_a   1.000
_cell.length_b   1.000
_cell.length_c   1.000
_cell.angle_alpha   90.00
_cell.angle_beta   90.00
_cell.angle_gamma   90.00
#
_symmetry.space_group_name_H-M   'P 1'
#
loop_
_entity.id
_entity.type
_entity.pdbx_description
1 polymer ?
#
loop_
_entity_poly.entity_id
_entity_poly.type
_entity_poly.pdbx_seq_one_letter_code
_entity_poly.pdbx_strand_id
1 'polypeptide(L)'
;MEVRILSKTDTDLKLHIGGETHSLLNLLKNELLTNECVDVATYDIKHVTIGDPILFVRTTDNHDPIEAVIEALENINNLCEEFKEAFNK
;
A
#
# COMPACT_ATOMS: atom_id res chain seq x y z
N MET A 1 -8.70 7.23 -9.79
CA MET A 1 -7.85 6.10 -9.38
C MET A 1 -8.31 4.84 -10.08
N GLU A 2 -7.38 4.10 -10.67
CA GLU A 2 -7.60 2.79 -11.26
C GLU A 2 -6.70 1.77 -10.55
N VAL A 3 -7.24 0.63 -10.13
CA VAL A 3 -6.46 -0.43 -9.47
C VAL A 3 -6.54 -1.70 -10.28
N ARG A 4 -5.38 -2.28 -10.60
CA ARG A 4 -5.29 -3.56 -11.32
C ARG A 4 -4.29 -4.50 -10.64
N ILE A 5 -4.70 -5.74 -10.44
CA ILE A 5 -3.80 -6.80 -9.98
C ILE A 5 -2.96 -7.26 -11.18
N LEU A 6 -1.64 -7.05 -11.11
CA LEU A 6 -0.71 -7.50 -12.16
C LEU A 6 -0.26 -8.95 -11.94
N SER A 7 -0.04 -9.33 -10.68
CA SER A 7 0.27 -10.70 -10.29
C SER A 7 -0.08 -10.93 -8.83
N LYS A 8 -0.55 -12.13 -8.50
CA LYS A 8 -0.80 -12.58 -7.13
C LYS A 8 -0.29 -14.01 -6.98
N THR A 9 0.42 -14.28 -5.90
CA THR A 9 0.70 -15.63 -5.38
C THR A 9 0.14 -15.72 -3.95
N ASP A 10 0.50 -16.77 -3.21
CA ASP A 10 0.09 -16.91 -1.81
C ASP A 10 0.77 -15.88 -0.89
N THR A 11 1.97 -15.40 -1.26
CA THR A 11 2.76 -14.46 -0.47
C THR A 11 3.12 -13.17 -1.20
N ASP A 12 3.08 -13.14 -2.53
CA ASP A 12 3.44 -11.97 -3.33
C ASP A 12 2.22 -11.32 -3.99
N LEU A 13 2.21 -9.99 -4.01
CA LEU A 13 1.22 -9.19 -4.73
C LEU A 13 1.90 -8.05 -5.49
N LYS A 14 1.48 -7.85 -6.75
CA LYS A 14 1.80 -6.67 -7.54
C LYS A 14 0.52 -5.96 -7.94
N LEU A 15 0.42 -4.70 -7.55
CA LEU A 15 -0.72 -3.82 -7.88
C LEU A 15 -0.25 -2.66 -8.74
N HIS A 16 -0.93 -2.44 -9.85
CA HIS A 16 -0.87 -1.18 -10.59
C HIS A 16 -1.92 -0.24 -10.02
N ILE A 17 -1.49 0.97 -9.65
CA ILE A 17 -2.34 2.00 -9.03
C ILE A 17 -2.27 3.25 -9.88
N GLY A 18 -3.10 3.31 -10.92
CA GLY A 18 -3.16 4.39 -11.89
C GLY A 18 -3.82 5.66 -11.33
N GLY A 19 -3.24 6.81 -11.66
CA GLY A 19 -3.72 8.14 -11.24
C GLY A 19 -3.28 8.57 -9.84
N GLU A 20 -2.41 7.79 -9.18
CA GLU A 20 -1.82 8.12 -7.87
C GLU A 20 -0.29 8.24 -8.00
N THR A 21 0.34 8.94 -7.05
CA THR A 21 1.79 9.22 -7.07
C THR A 21 2.45 8.89 -5.73
N HIS A 22 3.64 9.43 -5.49
CA HIS A 22 4.45 9.19 -4.29
C HIS A 22 3.71 9.47 -2.98
N SER A 23 2.79 10.44 -2.91
CA SER A 23 2.13 10.81 -1.66
C SER A 23 1.37 9.64 -1.04
N LEU A 24 0.41 9.07 -1.80
CA LEU A 24 -0.39 7.93 -1.33
C LEU A 24 0.49 6.69 -1.15
N LEU A 25 1.33 6.38 -2.13
CA LEU A 25 2.09 5.13 -2.11
C LEU A 25 3.18 5.11 -1.06
N ASN A 26 3.78 6.26 -0.73
CA ASN A 26 4.73 6.32 0.36
C ASN A 26 4.06 6.12 1.71
N LEU A 27 2.86 6.68 1.91
CA LEU A 27 2.07 6.44 3.11
C LEU A 27 1.69 4.96 3.22
N LEU A 28 1.10 4.39 2.18
CA LEU A 28 0.72 2.97 2.13
C LEU A 28 1.91 2.04 2.36
N LYS A 29 3.05 2.32 1.72
CA LYS A 29 4.29 1.56 1.93
C LYS A 29 4.75 1.62 3.38
N ASN A 30 4.76 2.80 3.99
CA ASN A 30 5.21 2.94 5.38
C ASN A 30 4.28 2.18 6.34
N GLU A 31 2.97 2.27 6.14
CA GLU A 31 1.98 1.57 6.96
C GLU A 31 2.07 0.05 6.78
N LEU A 32 2.24 -0.44 5.55
CA LEU A 32 2.51 -1.86 5.28
C LEU A 32 3.74 -2.37 6.03
N LEU A 33 4.81 -1.58 6.11
CA LEU A 33 6.04 -1.95 6.82
C LEU A 33 5.90 -1.92 8.35
N THR A 34 4.78 -1.45 8.90
CA THR A 34 4.49 -1.59 10.34
C THR A 34 3.91 -2.95 10.69
N ASN A 35 3.37 -3.68 9.71
CA ASN A 35 2.80 -5.01 9.90
C ASN A 35 3.93 -6.06 9.94
N GLU A 36 4.06 -6.78 11.06
CA GLU A 36 5.09 -7.82 11.25
C GLU A 36 4.93 -9.00 10.28
N CYS A 37 3.75 -9.18 9.68
CA CYS A 37 3.49 -10.20 8.66
C CYS A 37 3.94 -9.79 7.25
N VAL A 38 4.44 -8.56 7.05
CA VAL A 38 4.92 -8.04 5.77
C VAL A 38 6.45 -8.04 5.75
N ASP A 39 7.04 -8.90 4.91
CA ASP A 39 8.49 -9.00 4.74
C ASP A 39 9.03 -7.88 3.85
N VAL A 40 8.29 -7.50 2.80
CA VAL A 40 8.70 -6.47 1.85
C VAL A 40 7.50 -5.66 1.41
N ALA A 41 7.59 -4.33 1.49
CA ALA A 41 6.69 -3.43 0.80
C ALA A 41 7.49 -2.32 0.11
N THR A 42 7.30 -2.18 -1.19
CA THR A 42 7.95 -1.14 -2.00
C THR A 42 7.06 -0.78 -3.18
N TYR A 43 7.29 0.38 -3.78
CA TYR A 43 6.68 0.74 -5.05
C TYR A 43 7.73 1.31 -5.99
N ASP A 44 7.50 1.11 -7.28
CA ASP A 44 8.37 1.64 -8.33
C ASP A 44 7.54 2.41 -9.36
N ILE A 45 8.10 3.51 -9.84
CA ILE A 45 7.56 4.30 -10.94
C ILE A 45 8.56 4.20 -12.09
N LYS A 46 8.31 3.26 -13.01
CA LYS A 46 9.23 2.96 -14.12
C LYS A 46 9.67 4.20 -14.91
N HIS A 47 8.78 5.18 -15.06
CA HIS A 47 9.06 6.44 -15.74
C HIS A 47 8.55 7.62 -14.91
N VAL A 48 9.46 8.44 -14.38
CA VAL A 48 9.15 9.51 -13.41
C VAL A 48 8.03 10.47 -13.87
N THR A 49 7.92 10.75 -15.18
CA THR A 49 6.96 11.75 -15.70
C THR A 49 5.62 11.17 -16.16
N ILE A 50 5.58 9.88 -16.52
CA ILE A 50 4.43 9.27 -17.22
C ILE A 50 4.09 7.85 -16.73
N GLY A 51 4.92 7.31 -15.85
CA GLY A 51 4.76 5.97 -15.34
C GLY A 51 3.73 5.98 -14.24
N ASP A 52 2.77 5.07 -14.33
CA ASP A 52 1.98 4.72 -13.17
C ASP A 52 2.82 3.88 -12.20
N PRO A 53 2.61 4.05 -10.90
CA PRO A 53 3.31 3.25 -9.93
C PRO A 53 2.83 1.80 -9.91
N ILE A 54 3.78 0.92 -9.59
CA ILE A 54 3.52 -0.48 -9.28
C ILE A 54 3.94 -0.73 -7.84
N LEU A 55 2.97 -1.04 -6.99
CA LEU A 55 3.20 -1.50 -5.63
C LEU A 55 3.54 -3.00 -5.65
N PHE A 56 4.56 -3.38 -4.91
CA PHE A 56 4.93 -4.75 -4.63
C PHE A 56 4.89 -4.99 -3.13
N VAL A 57 4.18 -6.04 -2.74
CA VAL A 57 4.06 -6.50 -1.35
C VAL A 57 4.41 -7.99 -1.30
N ARG A 58 5.23 -8.35 -0.32
CA ARG A 58 5.52 -9.73 0.07
C ARG A 58 5.21 -9.92 1.54
N THR A 59 4.44 -10.94 1.84
CA THR A 59 4.09 -11.36 3.19
C THR A 59 4.78 -12.66 3.58
N THR A 60 4.79 -12.93 4.88
CA THR A 60 5.23 -14.21 5.44
C THR A 60 4.35 -15.37 4.95
N ASP A 61 4.87 -16.62 5.01
CA ASP A 61 4.30 -17.84 4.40
C ASP A 61 2.88 -18.27 4.85
N ASN A 62 2.14 -17.45 5.62
CA ASN A 62 0.77 -17.74 6.07
C ASN A 62 -0.15 -16.50 6.12
N HIS A 63 0.23 -15.39 5.50
CA HIS A 63 -0.57 -14.17 5.51
C HIS A 63 -0.85 -13.72 4.08
N ASP A 64 -2.13 -13.51 3.74
CA ASP A 64 -2.50 -13.13 2.38
C ASP A 64 -2.11 -11.66 2.11
N PRO A 65 -1.38 -11.38 1.02
CA PRO A 65 -0.89 -10.03 0.75
C PRO A 65 -2.00 -9.04 0.36
N ILE A 66 -3.21 -9.49 -0.01
CA ILE A 66 -4.34 -8.57 -0.22
C ILE A 66 -4.88 -8.12 1.13
N GLU A 67 -5.07 -9.04 2.07
CA GLU A 67 -5.50 -8.71 3.44
C GLU A 67 -4.53 -7.72 4.10
N ALA A 68 -3.22 -7.94 3.98
CA ALA A 68 -2.20 -7.00 4.47
C ALA A 68 -2.38 -5.57 3.93
N VAL A 69 -2.74 -5.43 2.64
CA VAL A 69 -2.99 -4.12 2.01
C VAL A 69 -4.29 -3.50 2.53
N ILE A 70 -5.33 -4.29 2.73
CA ILE A 70 -6.61 -3.82 3.29
C ILE A 70 -6.41 -3.31 4.71
N GLU A 71 -5.75 -4.09 5.57
CA GLU A 71 -5.44 -3.72 6.96
C GLU A 71 -4.65 -2.40 7.02
N ALA A 72 -3.62 -2.25 6.17
CA ALA A 72 -2.86 -1.01 6.09
C ALA A 72 -3.71 0.19 5.68
N LEU A 73 -4.65 0.03 4.75
CA LEU A 73 -5.57 1.10 4.34
C LEU A 73 -6.57 1.46 5.44
N GLU A 74 -7.06 0.49 6.19
CA GLU A 74 -7.93 0.73 7.35
C GLU A 74 -7.21 1.52 8.44
N ASN A 75 -5.96 1.17 8.73
CA ASN A 75 -5.11 1.92 9.67
C ASN A 75 -4.88 3.36 9.21
N ILE A 76 -4.63 3.58 7.91
CA ILE A 76 -4.50 4.93 7.33
C ILE A 76 -5.77 5.75 7.54
N ASN A 77 -6.94 5.15 7.31
CA ASN A 77 -8.21 5.84 7.52
C ASN A 77 -8.38 6.23 8.99
N ASN A 78 -8.10 5.33 9.92
CA ASN A 78 -8.15 5.62 11.36
C ASN A 78 -7.19 6.75 11.75
N LEU A 79 -5.94 6.70 11.28
CA LEU A 79 -4.95 7.77 11.49
C LEU A 79 -5.45 9.13 10.99
N CYS A 80 -6.11 9.14 9.83
CA CYS A 80 -6.67 10.36 9.24
C CYS A 80 -7.84 10.91 10.07
N GLU A 81 -8.71 10.06 10.60
CA GLU A 81 -9.81 10.47 11.47
C GLU A 81 -9.29 11.00 12.82
N GLU A 82 -8.36 10.29 13.45
CA GLU A 82 -7.71 10.73 14.69
C GLU A 82 -7.04 12.10 14.53
N PHE A 83 -6.35 12.32 13.40
CA PHE A 83 -5.75 13.62 13.09
C PHE A 83 -6.80 14.73 12.96
N LYS A 84 -7.90 14.49 12.23
CA LYS A 84 -8.99 15.48 12.08
C LYS A 84 -9.63 15.81 13.42
N GLU A 85 -9.87 14.83 14.27
CA GLU A 85 -10.43 15.05 15.61
C GLU A 85 -9.48 15.86 16.50
N ALA A 86 -8.18 15.55 16.47
CA ALA A 86 -7.18 16.28 17.25
C ALA A 86 -7.00 17.72 16.75
N PHE A 87 -7.10 17.96 15.44
CA PHE A 87 -6.94 19.29 14.84
C PHE A 87 -8.15 20.20 15.07
N ASN A 88 -9.36 19.65 15.13
CA ASN A 88 -10.60 20.42 15.34
C ASN A 88 -10.93 20.65 16.82
N LYS A 89 -10.07 20.21 17.75
CA LYS A 89 -10.12 20.54 19.18
C LYS A 89 -9.35 21.81 19.47
#